data_AF-A0A1C6RTT0-F1
#
_entry.id   AF-A0A1C6RTT0-F1
#
_cell.length_a   1.000
_cell.length_b   1.000
_cell.length_c   1.000
_cell.angle_alpha   90.00
_cell.angle_beta   90.00
_cell.angle_gamma   90.00
#
_symmetry.space_group_name_H-M   'P 1'
#
loop_
_entity.id
_entity.type
_entity.pdbx_description
1 polymer ?
#
loop_
_entity_poly.entity_id
_entity_poly.type
_entity_poly.pdbx_seq_one_letter_code
_entity_poly.pdbx_strand_id
1 'polypeptide(L)'
;MLPATPVDVPENVTDVLLWRMAVRVTADHQPDPRHPGRCANLRCAHEAYPCQPLRDAQRAQHAATRPPRFTPGRARVPVVAAVAQRFAGWFRPTRPTPAVVRPAPEPLPRRQPMAALRLAA
;
A
#
# COMPACT_ATOMS: atom_id res chain seq x y z
N MET A 1 -26.51 -15.60 14.82
CA MET A 1 -25.62 -14.60 14.20
C MET A 1 -26.49 -13.80 13.24
N LEU A 2 -27.05 -12.65 13.65
CA LEU A 2 -27.75 -11.80 12.68
C LEU A 2 -26.72 -11.19 11.72
N PRO A 3 -27.00 -11.12 10.41
CA PRO A 3 -26.13 -10.41 9.49
C PRO A 3 -26.14 -8.93 9.87
N ALA A 4 -24.95 -8.38 10.16
CA ALA A 4 -24.82 -6.94 10.26
C ALA A 4 -25.27 -6.35 8.91
N THR A 5 -26.29 -5.48 8.93
CA THR A 5 -26.65 -4.71 7.76
C THR A 5 -25.38 -4.00 7.27
N PRO A 6 -25.08 -4.01 5.96
CA PRO A 6 -23.91 -3.31 5.46
C PRO A 6 -24.07 -1.84 5.82
N VAL A 7 -23.22 -1.34 6.71
CA VAL A 7 -23.19 0.07 7.06
C VAL A 7 -22.59 0.79 5.85
N ASP A 8 -23.35 1.69 5.25
CA ASP A 8 -22.89 2.50 4.13
C ASP A 8 -21.62 3.26 4.52
N VAL A 9 -20.60 3.13 3.68
CA VAL A 9 -19.29 3.74 3.93
C VAL A 9 -19.36 5.19 3.44
N PRO A 10 -19.06 6.18 4.30
CA PRO A 10 -19.02 7.59 3.89
C PRO A 10 -18.01 7.83 2.76
N GLU A 11 -18.33 8.75 1.85
CA GLU A 11 -17.51 9.04 0.66
C GLU A 11 -16.09 9.55 1.00
N ASN A 12 -15.90 10.16 2.17
CA ASN A 12 -14.62 10.70 2.61
C ASN A 12 -13.69 9.66 3.27
N VAL A 13 -14.10 8.39 3.34
CA VAL A 13 -13.27 7.31 3.87
C VAL A 13 -12.20 6.93 2.85
N THR A 14 -10.94 7.06 3.24
CA THR A 14 -9.76 6.71 2.44
C THR A 14 -9.31 5.26 2.67
N ASP A 15 -9.55 4.71 3.87
CA ASP A 15 -9.29 3.31 4.23
C ASP A 15 -10.59 2.60 4.63
N VAL A 16 -11.26 2.02 3.61
CA VAL A 16 -12.57 1.36 3.77
C VAL A 16 -12.51 0.16 4.71
N LEU A 17 -11.42 -0.60 4.69
CA LEU A 17 -11.28 -1.80 5.54
C LEU A 17 -11.10 -1.40 7.00
N LEU A 18 -10.24 -0.42 7.27
CA LEU A 18 -10.06 0.11 8.60
C LEU A 18 -11.37 0.69 9.16
N TRP A 19 -12.11 1.46 8.35
CA TRP A 19 -13.39 2.04 8.76
C TRP A 19 -14.42 0.96 9.11
N ARG A 20 -14.62 -0.04 8.25
CA ARG A 20 -15.60 -1.12 8.48
C ARG A 20 -15.28 -1.94 9.72
N MET A 21 -14.00 -2.25 9.92
CA MET A 21 -13.55 -2.96 11.12
C MET A 21 -13.84 -2.14 12.38
N ALA A 22 -13.51 -0.85 12.35
CA ALA A 22 -13.71 0.04 13.48
C ALA A 22 -15.20 0.25 13.81
N VAL A 23 -16.08 0.39 12.80
CA VAL A 23 -17.54 0.42 13.00
C VAL A 23 -18.04 -0.83 13.70
N ARG A 24 -17.57 -2.01 13.29
CA ARG A 24 -17.98 -3.26 13.93
C ARG A 24 -17.53 -3.33 15.39
N VAL A 25 -16.29 -2.96 15.69
CA VAL A 25 -15.78 -2.94 17.08
C VAL A 25 -16.57 -1.94 17.92
N THR A 26 -16.86 -0.74 17.40
CA THR A 26 -17.69 0.25 18.10
C THR A 26 -19.09 -0.30 18.39
N ALA A 27 -19.72 -0.98 17.43
CA ALA A 27 -21.04 -1.59 17.61
C ALA A 27 -21.03 -2.69 18.69
N ASP A 28 -19.97 -3.51 18.73
CA ASP A 28 -19.80 -4.59 19.70
C ASP A 28 -19.50 -4.08 21.12
N HIS A 29 -19.04 -2.83 21.29
CA HIS A 29 -18.63 -2.24 22.57
C HIS A 29 -19.61 -1.16 23.04
N GLN A 30 -20.80 -1.57 23.46
CA GLN A 30 -21.81 -0.70 24.07
C GLN A 30 -21.63 -0.58 25.60
N PRO A 31 -22.18 0.47 26.24
CA PRO A 31 -22.31 0.51 27.70
C PRO A 31 -23.23 -0.60 28.20
N ASP A 32 -22.96 -1.13 29.39
CA ASP A 32 -23.80 -2.12 30.05
C ASP A 32 -25.15 -1.49 30.42
N PRO A 33 -26.30 -2.12 30.06
CA PRO A 33 -27.62 -1.55 30.32
C PRO A 33 -27.95 -1.36 31.81
N ARG A 34 -27.36 -2.19 32.69
CA ARG A 34 -27.54 -2.13 34.15
C ARG A 34 -26.47 -1.26 34.81
N HIS A 35 -25.31 -1.13 34.19
CA HIS A 35 -24.18 -0.36 34.69
C HIS A 35 -23.54 0.49 33.58
N PRO A 36 -24.12 1.65 33.21
CA PRO A 36 -23.66 2.44 32.06
C PRO A 36 -22.18 2.85 32.09
N GLY A 37 -21.56 2.89 33.27
CA GLY A 37 -20.13 3.12 33.46
C GLY A 37 -19.23 1.91 33.15
N ARG A 38 -19.78 0.79 32.68
CA ARG A 38 -19.04 -0.44 32.32
C ARG A 38 -19.34 -0.84 30.88
N CYS A 39 -18.39 -1.52 30.24
CA CYS A 39 -18.62 -2.07 28.90
C CYS A 39 -19.39 -3.39 28.97
N ALA A 40 -20.41 -3.54 28.12
CA ALA A 40 -21.22 -4.75 27.98
C ALA A 40 -20.48 -5.90 27.26
N ASN A 41 -19.39 -5.59 26.56
CA ASN A 41 -18.67 -6.60 25.79
C ASN A 41 -17.96 -7.60 26.72
N LEU A 42 -18.25 -8.90 26.54
CA LEU A 42 -17.72 -9.98 27.37
C LEU A 42 -16.18 -10.08 27.32
N ARG A 43 -15.55 -9.58 26.25
CA ARG A 43 -14.08 -9.57 26.12
C ARG A 43 -13.42 -8.48 26.97
N CYS A 44 -14.18 -7.51 27.45
CA CYS A 44 -13.68 -6.40 28.28
C CYS A 44 -13.79 -6.67 29.78
N ALA A 45 -14.22 -7.86 30.23
CA ALA A 45 -14.40 -8.18 31.66
C ALA A 45 -15.17 -7.11 32.46
N HIS A 46 -16.09 -6.39 31.81
CA HIS A 46 -16.82 -5.23 32.37
C HIS A 46 -15.91 -4.09 32.89
N GLU A 47 -14.79 -3.84 32.21
CA GLU A 47 -13.97 -2.65 32.35
C GLU A 47 -14.80 -1.35 32.29
N ALA A 48 -14.24 -0.27 32.85
CA ALA A 48 -14.84 1.05 32.79
C ALA A 48 -15.15 1.47 31.34
N TYR A 49 -16.34 2.02 31.13
CA TYR A 49 -16.77 2.59 29.86
C TYR A 49 -16.39 4.08 29.79
N PRO A 50 -15.85 4.58 28.66
CA PRO A 50 -15.48 3.82 27.46
C PRO A 50 -14.27 2.91 27.74
N CYS A 51 -14.29 1.69 27.22
CA CYS A 51 -13.15 0.77 27.38
C CYS A 51 -12.05 1.09 26.35
N GLN A 52 -10.84 0.54 26.54
CA GLN A 52 -9.73 0.81 25.63
C GLN A 52 -10.01 0.39 24.17
N PRO A 53 -10.60 -0.78 23.89
CA PRO A 53 -10.93 -1.18 22.51
C PRO A 53 -11.91 -0.23 21.81
N LEU A 54 -12.89 0.32 22.55
CA LEU A 54 -13.80 1.32 22.00
C LEU A 54 -13.06 2.60 21.61
N ARG A 55 -12.16 3.07 22.49
CA ARG A 55 -11.34 4.26 22.20
C ARG A 55 -10.43 4.03 20.98
N ASP A 56 -9.84 2.85 20.85
CA ASP A 56 -9.03 2.48 19.68
C ASP A 56 -9.86 2.42 18.40
N ALA A 57 -11.07 1.84 18.45
CA ALA A 57 -11.98 1.80 17.32
C ALA A 57 -12.41 3.21 16.87
N GLN A 58 -12.78 4.09 17.80
CA GLN A 58 -13.10 5.49 17.48
C GLN A 58 -11.91 6.20 16.82
N ARG A 59 -10.70 6.03 17.38
CA ARG A 59 -9.46 6.55 16.75
C ARG A 59 -9.25 5.99 15.34
N ALA A 60 -9.52 4.71 15.12
CA ALA A 60 -9.39 4.07 13.82
C ALA A 60 -10.43 4.59 12.81
N GLN A 61 -11.67 4.87 13.22
CA GLN A 61 -12.67 5.54 12.37
C GLN A 61 -12.18 6.91 11.90
N HIS A 62 -11.63 7.73 12.81
CA HIS A 62 -11.03 9.02 12.44
C HIS A 62 -9.76 8.85 11.59
N ALA A 63 -8.99 7.79 11.81
CA ALA A 63 -7.80 7.52 11.01
C ALA A 63 -8.17 7.15 9.56
N ALA A 64 -9.28 6.43 9.37
CA ALA A 64 -9.74 5.96 8.08
C ALA A 64 -10.25 7.06 7.14
N THR A 65 -10.44 8.30 7.62
CA THR A 65 -10.77 9.47 6.79
C THR A 65 -9.55 10.33 6.48
N ARG A 66 -8.39 10.05 7.07
CA ARG A 66 -7.19 10.83 6.81
C ARG A 66 -6.64 10.52 5.43
N PRO A 67 -6.12 11.52 4.70
CA PRO A 67 -5.39 11.28 3.47
C PRO A 67 -4.28 10.25 3.70
N PRO A 68 -4.05 9.32 2.76
CA PRO A 68 -2.93 8.41 2.87
C PRO A 68 -1.63 9.21 3.05
N ARG A 69 -0.90 8.91 4.13
CA ARG A 69 0.41 9.55 4.40
C ARG A 69 1.49 9.13 3.41
N PHE A 70 1.19 8.12 2.60
CA PHE A 70 2.00 7.70 1.48
C PHE A 70 1.40 8.28 0.21
N THR A 71 2.13 9.17 -0.44
CA THR A 71 1.91 9.38 -1.87
C THR A 71 2.10 8.04 -2.57
N PRO A 72 1.23 7.65 -3.52
CA PRO A 72 1.47 6.53 -4.42
C PRO A 72 2.67 6.83 -5.32
N GLY A 73 3.87 6.81 -4.75
CA GLY A 73 5.12 6.78 -5.48
C GLY A 73 5.31 5.36 -5.99
N ARG A 74 5.44 5.19 -7.31
CA ARG A 74 5.94 3.92 -7.84
C ARG A 74 7.37 3.76 -7.33
N ALA A 75 7.56 2.95 -6.29
CA ALA A 75 8.89 2.51 -5.92
C ALA A 75 9.48 1.77 -7.13
N ARG A 76 10.52 2.34 -7.75
CA ARG A 76 11.33 1.61 -8.71
C ARG A 76 12.21 0.68 -7.90
N VAL A 77 11.75 -0.56 -7.75
CA VAL A 77 12.59 -1.61 -7.18
C VAL A 77 13.54 -2.05 -8.30
N PRO A 78 14.86 -1.88 -8.18
CA PRO A 78 15.79 -2.45 -9.15
C PRO A 78 15.68 -3.97 -9.04
N VAL A 79 14.99 -4.57 -9.98
CA VAL A 79 14.91 -6.02 -10.08
C VAL A 79 16.28 -6.51 -10.56
N VAL A 80 17.05 -7.13 -9.67
CA VAL A 80 18.21 -7.91 -10.09
C VAL A 80 17.69 -9.06 -10.95
N ALA A 81 18.06 -9.09 -12.23
CA ALA A 81 17.47 -9.99 -13.23
C ALA A 81 17.44 -11.47 -12.81
N ALA A 82 18.42 -11.90 -12.02
CA ALA A 82 18.51 -13.26 -11.47
C ALA A 82 17.33 -13.65 -10.55
N VAL A 83 16.76 -12.69 -9.79
CA VAL A 83 15.64 -12.97 -8.87
C VAL A 83 14.31 -13.03 -9.63
N ALA A 84 14.12 -12.19 -10.65
CA ALA A 84 12.91 -12.22 -11.47
C ALA A 84 12.76 -13.51 -12.30
N GLN A 85 13.87 -14.10 -12.75
CA GLN A 85 13.85 -15.37 -13.47
C GLN A 85 13.30 -16.52 -12.63
N ARG A 86 13.52 -16.52 -11.31
CA ARG A 86 13.03 -17.55 -10.38
C ARG A 86 11.50 -17.56 -10.21
N PHE A 87 10.82 -16.45 -10.51
CA PHE A 87 9.37 -16.31 -10.40
C PHE A 87 8.66 -16.17 -11.76
N ALA A 88 9.40 -16.35 -12.86
CA ALA A 88 8.82 -16.36 -14.19
C ALA A 88 7.73 -17.46 -14.27
N GLY A 89 6.50 -17.06 -14.59
CA GLY A 89 5.35 -17.97 -14.74
C GLY A 89 4.33 -17.95 -13.60
N TRP A 90 4.68 -17.48 -12.40
CA TRP A 90 3.76 -17.41 -11.25
C TRP A 90 2.98 -16.09 -11.17
N PHE A 91 3.52 -15.04 -11.78
CA PHE A 91 2.86 -13.76 -11.96
C PHE A 91 2.75 -13.44 -13.45
N ARG A 92 1.52 -13.21 -13.92
CA ARG A 92 1.24 -12.56 -15.21
C ARG A 92 1.04 -11.07 -14.97
N PRO A 93 1.96 -10.20 -15.39
CA PRO A 93 1.72 -8.76 -15.39
C PRO A 93 0.47 -8.47 -16.22
N THR A 94 -0.49 -7.71 -15.65
CA THR A 94 -1.71 -7.31 -16.36
C THR A 94 -1.49 -6.19 -17.37
N ARG A 95 -0.28 -5.60 -17.42
CA ARG A 95 0.12 -4.66 -18.46
C ARG A 95 1.37 -5.15 -19.16
N PRO A 96 1.38 -5.16 -20.51
CA PRO A 96 2.59 -5.46 -21.25
C PRO A 96 3.68 -4.44 -20.87
N THR A 97 4.84 -4.95 -20.51
CA THR A 97 6.03 -4.14 -20.26
C THR A 97 6.37 -3.42 -21.57
N PRO A 98 6.45 -2.07 -21.60
CA PRO A 98 6.91 -1.40 -22.81
C PRO A 98 8.35 -1.84 -23.07
N ALA A 99 8.61 -2.31 -24.30
CA ALA A 99 9.96 -2.63 -24.72
C ALA A 99 10.82 -1.38 -24.56
N VAL A 100 11.82 -1.45 -23.68
CA VAL A 100 12.84 -0.41 -23.60
C VAL A 100 13.63 -0.49 -24.90
N VAL A 101 13.35 0.40 -25.84
CA VAL A 101 14.17 0.59 -27.04
C VAL A 101 15.50 1.14 -26.55
N ARG A 102 16.54 0.29 -26.51
CA ARG A 102 17.91 0.76 -26.32
C ARG A 102 18.29 1.61 -27.53
N PRO A 103 18.73 2.87 -27.35
CA PRO A 103 19.33 3.60 -28.45
C PRO A 103 20.57 2.85 -28.94
N ALA A 104 20.76 2.82 -30.26
CA ALA A 104 21.92 2.21 -30.87
C ALA A 104 23.20 2.92 -30.37
N PRO A 105 24.29 2.20 -30.08
CA PRO A 105 25.55 2.83 -29.71
C PRO A 105 26.04 3.71 -30.85
N GLU A 106 26.40 4.95 -30.52
CA GLU A 106 26.93 5.93 -31.46
C GLU A 106 28.24 5.41 -32.10
N PRO A 107 28.42 5.51 -33.43
CA PRO A 107 29.63 5.01 -34.08
C PRO A 107 30.85 5.82 -33.61
N LEU A 108 31.86 5.13 -33.07
CA LEU A 108 33.11 5.77 -32.69
C LEU A 108 33.80 6.39 -33.93
N PRO A 109 34.44 7.57 -33.79
CA PRO A 109 35.14 8.20 -34.90
C PRO A 109 36.28 7.30 -35.39
N ARG A 110 36.28 7.02 -36.69
CA ARG A 110 37.35 6.27 -37.38
C ARG A 110 38.68 7.00 -37.18
N ARG A 111 39.67 6.32 -36.59
CA ARG A 111 41.06 6.78 -36.61
C ARG A 111 41.54 6.86 -38.06
N GLN A 112 41.93 8.06 -38.50
CA GLN A 112 42.63 8.20 -39.77
C GLN A 112 44.07 7.68 -39.60
N PRO A 113 44.59 6.85 -40.52
CA PRO A 113 46.00 6.49 -40.52
C PRO A 113 46.82 7.74 -40.84
N MET A 114 47.86 7.99 -40.06
CA MET A 114 48.81 9.08 -40.31
C MET A 114 49.44 8.91 -41.69
N ALA A 115 49.36 9.95 -42.53
CA ALA A 115 50.12 10.03 -43.75
C ALA A 115 51.61 9.94 -43.41
N ALA A 116 52.29 8.91 -43.91
CA ALA A 116 53.74 8.83 -43.87
C ALA A 116 54.30 10.01 -44.67
N LEU A 117 54.90 10.98 -43.97
CA LEU A 117 55.64 12.06 -44.57
C LEU A 117 56.85 11.44 -45.29
N ARG A 118 56.74 11.27 -46.62
CA ARG A 118 57.86 10.99 -47.52
C ARG A 118 58.39 12.31 -48.06
N LEU A 119 59.61 12.66 -47.67
CA LEU A 119 60.57 13.53 -48.37
C LEU A 119 61.90 13.33 -47.66
N ALA A 120 63.07 13.31 -48.28
CA ALA A 120 63.56 13.01 -49.61
C ALA A 120 65.10 12.90 -49.42
N ALA A 121 65.78 12.42 -50.45
CA ALA A 121 67.23 12.24 -50.57
C ALA A 121 68.10 13.38 -50.01
#